data_AF-A0AA36JL96-F1
#
_entry.id   AF-A0AA36JL96-F1
#
_cell.length_a   1.000
_cell.length_b   1.000
_cell.length_c   1.000
_cell.angle_alpha   90.00
_cell.angle_beta   90.00
_cell.angle_gamma   90.00
#
_symmetry.space_group_name_H-M   'P 1'
#
loop_
_entity.id
_entity.type
_entity.pdbx_description
1 polymer ?
#
loop_
_entity_poly.entity_id
_entity_poly.type
_entity_poly.pdbx_seq_one_letter_code
_entity_poly.pdbx_strand_id
1 'polypeptide(L)'
;MASSIPARPVKAMEMQMPVERRHEPGKPLWCNCDSCGIVCLCIAYGLLTGSNVVVLRLGRWPFGDAYHTAFTLGYEALFVLSIWSHLACMLTDPGACPRDVEYAEGERHCTKCRAPKPARAHHCSTCQRCIMKMDHHCPWVNNCVGARNQKHFLQFLFYTAMQCVLAGFALGAHFADSAVSLPRRPRRPQAFLGKEDTAEMVAWREELKKYSEHQVRNEADLLCCVMVFFVAIIFGLFTCIMFCDQAIENSDPETLKSLMEKYKENNLTIKDVYGQDVVDALFKNEGDVISDQIAVIQDFRNASLADSTLNAALEELEEVLHQVDHAGNLNRMGGMQPLLDLALGTERSEATRSLALLALGAAVNNNAPVQKELYDLQGLERLAAELQKCDGSSVGGPYCAKLLFCLSGLLQNAAVLQAQADQLGVTDWMMDVGVKHPAPAVVKKALGYLDTVLAQSPQLPFLDRLPGKRDVVTASLLGLVKDPDVDLSEKALEVLGRFAELRPKLLLGSREEIIAAARQAQHSCELQGIDKDVCSGLLHSAAEVDRKLAGWSGSDVEL
;
A
#
# COMPACT_ATOMS: atom_id res chain seq x y z
N MET A 1 -28.44 49.69 12.15
CA MET A 1 -27.32 50.24 11.34
C MET A 1 -26.07 49.47 11.72
N ALA A 2 -25.74 48.44 10.94
CA ALA A 2 -24.58 47.60 11.18
C ALA A 2 -23.32 48.31 10.66
N SER A 3 -22.33 48.53 11.52
CA SER A 3 -21.03 49.08 11.17
C SER A 3 -20.10 47.95 10.68
N SER A 4 -19.69 48.07 9.43
CA SER A 4 -18.72 47.21 8.73
C SER A 4 -17.30 47.36 9.29
N ILE A 5 -16.65 46.24 9.63
CA ILE A 5 -15.20 46.16 9.86
C ILE A 5 -14.55 45.70 8.54
N PRO A 6 -13.56 46.39 7.97
CA PRO A 6 -12.93 45.96 6.72
C PRO A 6 -11.86 44.88 6.99
N ALA A 7 -11.92 43.80 6.20
CA ALA A 7 -10.91 42.75 6.20
C ALA A 7 -9.57 43.26 5.62
N ARG A 8 -8.46 42.93 6.27
CA ARG A 8 -7.09 43.18 5.77
C ARG A 8 -6.77 42.22 4.61
N PRO A 9 -6.03 42.67 3.58
CA PRO A 9 -5.57 41.78 2.51
C PRO A 9 -4.35 41.00 2.97
N VAL A 10 -4.45 39.66 2.95
CA VAL A 10 -3.29 38.78 3.06
C VAL A 10 -2.60 38.77 1.69
N LYS A 11 -1.37 39.29 1.61
CA LYS A 11 -0.52 39.14 0.43
C LYS A 11 -0.20 37.66 0.23
N ALA A 12 -0.63 37.09 -0.89
CA ALA A 12 -0.21 35.78 -1.34
C ALA A 12 1.29 35.81 -1.65
N MET A 13 2.05 34.96 -0.98
CA MET A 13 3.43 34.66 -1.35
C MET A 13 3.38 33.73 -2.56
N GLU A 14 3.69 34.26 -3.74
CA GLU A 14 3.88 33.48 -4.96
C GLU A 14 5.03 32.51 -4.77
N MET A 15 4.73 31.24 -4.50
CA MET A 15 5.65 30.14 -4.77
C MET A 15 5.35 29.63 -6.18
N GLN A 16 6.02 30.22 -7.16
CA GLN A 16 6.03 29.74 -8.54
C GLN A 16 6.68 28.35 -8.57
N MET A 17 5.87 27.30 -8.60
CA MET A 17 6.27 26.01 -9.16
C MET A 17 5.86 25.99 -10.64
N PRO A 18 6.71 25.49 -11.55
CA PRO A 18 6.42 25.53 -12.98
C PRO A 18 5.25 24.59 -13.30
N VAL A 19 4.06 25.17 -13.46
CA VAL A 19 2.88 24.51 -14.04
C VAL A 19 3.07 24.48 -15.55
N GLU A 20 3.86 23.53 -16.04
CA GLU A 20 3.84 23.17 -17.46
C GLU A 20 3.65 21.66 -17.63
N ARG A 21 2.39 21.30 -17.89
CA ARG A 21 2.01 20.41 -19.00
C ARG A 21 0.50 20.53 -19.20
N ARG A 22 0.12 21.64 -19.84
CA ARG A 22 -1.17 21.83 -20.51
C ARG A 22 -1.46 20.57 -21.34
N HIS A 23 -2.66 20.03 -21.26
CA HIS A 23 -3.19 19.38 -22.45
C HIS A 23 -3.41 20.55 -23.40
N GLU A 24 -2.48 20.79 -24.32
CA GLU A 24 -2.69 21.80 -25.35
C GLU A 24 -3.96 21.40 -26.10
N PRO A 25 -4.97 22.27 -26.18
CA PRO A 25 -6.08 22.06 -27.08
C PRO A 25 -5.50 21.91 -28.50
N GLY A 26 -5.59 20.71 -29.09
CA GLY A 26 -5.11 20.45 -30.46
C GLY A 26 -4.09 19.31 -30.65
N LYS A 27 -3.66 18.59 -29.61
CA LYS A 27 -2.85 17.35 -29.80
C LYS A 27 -3.75 16.11 -29.85
N PRO A 28 -3.70 15.28 -30.92
CA PRO A 28 -4.59 14.14 -31.10
C PRO A 28 -4.24 12.90 -30.26
N LEU A 29 -3.05 12.87 -29.63
CA LEU A 29 -2.48 11.68 -28.99
C LEU A 29 -2.04 11.97 -27.56
N TRP A 30 -2.37 11.06 -26.65
CA TRP A 30 -1.90 11.05 -25.27
C TRP A 30 -0.52 10.40 -25.18
N CYS A 31 0.43 10.99 -24.45
CA CYS A 31 1.76 10.39 -24.29
C CYS A 31 2.39 10.81 -22.96
N ASN A 32 2.78 9.82 -22.15
CA ASN A 32 3.60 10.04 -20.96
C ASN A 32 5.07 9.79 -21.30
N CYS A 33 5.96 10.65 -20.82
CA CYS A 33 7.41 10.54 -21.03
C CYS A 33 8.11 10.21 -19.71
N ASP A 34 7.69 9.12 -19.07
CA ASP A 34 8.33 8.61 -17.86
C ASP A 34 9.48 7.64 -18.23
N SER A 35 10.63 7.78 -17.56
CA SER A 35 11.83 6.97 -17.86
C SER A 35 11.62 5.48 -17.57
N CYS A 36 10.93 5.14 -16.48
CA CYS A 36 10.62 3.76 -16.14
C CYS A 36 9.65 3.15 -17.17
N GLY A 37 8.62 3.91 -17.56
CA GLY A 37 7.68 3.54 -18.61
C GLY A 37 8.36 3.24 -19.95
N ILE A 38 9.32 4.08 -20.38
CA ILE A 38 10.07 3.86 -21.63
C ILE A 38 10.87 2.55 -21.59
N VAL A 39 11.55 2.27 -20.47
CA VAL A 39 12.30 1.01 -20.30
C VAL A 39 11.37 -0.19 -20.36
N CYS A 40 10.23 -0.13 -19.65
CA CYS A 40 9.21 -1.18 -19.70
C CYS A 40 8.65 -1.40 -21.11
N LEU A 41 8.44 -0.33 -21.89
CA LEU A 41 8.01 -0.42 -23.29
C LEU A 41 9.05 -1.14 -24.15
N CYS A 42 10.33 -0.78 -24.03
CA CYS A 42 11.41 -1.46 -24.75
C CYS A 42 11.45 -2.95 -24.44
N ILE A 43 11.29 -3.32 -23.17
CA ILE A 43 11.24 -4.72 -22.74
C ILE A 43 10.00 -5.42 -23.32
N ALA A 44 8.81 -4.81 -23.21
CA ALA A 44 7.56 -5.39 -23.71
C ALA A 44 7.63 -5.68 -25.22
N TYR A 45 8.03 -4.69 -26.03
CA TYR A 45 8.19 -4.89 -27.48
C TYR A 45 9.31 -5.87 -27.82
N GLY A 46 10.40 -5.87 -27.05
CA GLY A 46 11.48 -6.85 -27.20
C GLY A 46 10.99 -8.28 -26.97
N LEU A 47 10.22 -8.51 -25.91
CA LEU A 47 9.64 -9.82 -25.60
C LEU A 47 8.60 -10.25 -26.63
N LEU A 48 7.66 -9.38 -27.00
CA LEU A 48 6.63 -9.69 -28.01
C LEU A 48 7.26 -10.03 -29.37
N THR A 49 8.17 -9.18 -29.85
CA THR A 49 8.82 -9.38 -31.16
C THR A 49 9.76 -10.58 -31.14
N GLY A 50 10.53 -10.74 -30.06
CA GLY A 50 11.44 -11.87 -29.88
C GLY A 50 10.70 -13.21 -29.85
N SER A 51 9.60 -13.27 -29.08
CA SER A 51 8.66 -14.40 -29.07
C SER A 51 8.15 -14.70 -30.48
N ASN A 52 7.70 -13.69 -31.21
CA ASN A 52 7.14 -13.86 -32.55
C ASN A 52 8.15 -14.48 -33.52
N VAL A 53 9.38 -13.97 -33.52
CA VAL A 53 10.48 -14.49 -34.36
C VAL A 53 10.79 -15.96 -34.05
N VAL A 54 10.83 -16.34 -32.77
CA VAL A 54 11.13 -17.72 -32.35
C VAL A 54 10.01 -18.66 -32.77
N VAL A 55 8.74 -18.30 -32.54
CA VAL A 55 7.59 -19.13 -32.91
C VAL A 55 7.47 -19.28 -34.43
N LEU A 56 7.66 -18.21 -35.21
CA LEU A 56 7.66 -18.29 -36.68
C LEU A 56 8.77 -19.20 -37.22
N ARG A 57 9.95 -19.16 -36.60
CA ARG A 57 11.13 -19.88 -37.08
C ARG A 57 11.12 -21.35 -36.67
N LEU A 58 10.71 -21.65 -35.44
CA LEU A 58 10.90 -22.95 -34.80
C LEU A 58 9.59 -23.65 -34.42
N GLY A 59 8.48 -22.91 -34.33
CA GLY A 59 7.18 -23.44 -33.98
C GLY A 59 6.70 -24.51 -34.96
N ARG A 60 6.28 -25.66 -34.42
CA ARG A 60 5.67 -26.73 -35.19
C ARG A 60 4.27 -27.02 -34.68
N TRP A 61 3.36 -27.33 -35.59
CA TRP A 61 1.99 -27.68 -35.29
C TRP A 61 1.78 -29.16 -35.68
N PRO A 62 1.30 -30.04 -34.78
CA PRO A 62 1.36 -31.49 -34.97
C PRO A 62 0.30 -32.07 -35.93
N PHE A 63 -0.44 -31.24 -36.67
CA PHE A 63 -1.64 -31.65 -37.41
C PHE A 63 -1.48 -31.61 -38.95
N GLY A 64 -0.26 -31.49 -39.46
CA GLY A 64 0.05 -31.44 -40.91
C GLY A 64 0.11 -30.03 -41.49
N ASP A 65 0.55 -29.92 -42.76
CA ASP A 65 0.98 -28.65 -43.38
C ASP A 65 -0.13 -27.59 -43.51
N ALA A 66 -1.36 -28.02 -43.80
CA ALA A 66 -2.51 -27.11 -43.91
C ALA A 66 -2.84 -26.46 -42.55
N TYR A 67 -2.83 -27.23 -41.46
CA TYR A 67 -3.04 -26.72 -40.11
C TYR A 67 -1.85 -25.89 -39.64
N HIS A 68 -0.62 -26.28 -39.97
CA HIS A 68 0.58 -25.50 -39.66
C HIS A 68 0.48 -24.08 -40.22
N THR A 69 0.08 -23.96 -41.48
CA THR A 69 -0.11 -22.67 -42.14
C THR A 69 -1.22 -21.86 -41.47
N ALA A 70 -2.37 -22.48 -41.17
CA ALA A 70 -3.51 -21.79 -40.57
C ALA A 70 -3.23 -21.27 -39.15
N PHE A 71 -2.61 -22.07 -38.28
CA PHE A 71 -2.27 -21.66 -36.92
C PHE A 71 -1.17 -20.60 -36.89
N THR A 72 -0.20 -20.67 -37.81
CA THR A 72 0.83 -19.63 -37.97
C THR A 72 0.20 -18.30 -38.39
N LEU A 73 -0.71 -18.30 -39.36
CA LEU A 73 -1.45 -17.08 -39.76
C LEU A 73 -2.31 -16.52 -38.61
N GLY A 74 -2.95 -17.39 -37.83
CA GLY A 74 -3.71 -16.99 -36.64
C GLY A 74 -2.82 -16.36 -35.56
N TYR A 75 -1.63 -16.91 -35.33
CA TYR A 75 -0.64 -16.38 -34.40
C TYR A 75 -0.14 -14.98 -34.82
N GLU A 76 0.15 -14.78 -36.10
CA GLU A 76 0.53 -13.47 -36.66
C GLU A 76 -0.60 -12.44 -36.57
N ALA A 77 -1.84 -12.85 -36.82
CA ALA A 77 -2.98 -11.96 -36.64
C ALA A 77 -3.10 -11.48 -35.17
N LEU A 78 -2.91 -12.39 -34.21
CA LEU A 78 -2.90 -12.04 -32.79
C LEU A 78 -1.72 -11.12 -32.42
N PHE A 79 -0.56 -11.28 -33.05
CA PHE A 79 0.58 -10.38 -32.87
C PHE A 79 0.24 -8.96 -33.31
N VAL A 80 -0.32 -8.79 -34.50
CA VAL A 80 -0.71 -7.47 -35.00
C VAL A 80 -1.77 -6.85 -34.09
N LEU A 81 -2.74 -7.64 -33.65
CA LEU A 81 -3.80 -7.18 -32.75
C LEU A 81 -3.28 -6.80 -31.36
N SER A 82 -2.31 -7.53 -30.79
CA SER A 82 -1.70 -7.22 -29.48
C SER A 82 -0.88 -5.94 -29.55
N ILE A 83 -0.10 -5.74 -30.62
CA ILE A 83 0.64 -4.50 -30.85
C ILE A 83 -0.30 -3.31 -31.01
N TRP A 84 -1.38 -3.47 -31.78
CA TRP A 84 -2.37 -2.42 -32.02
C TRP A 84 -3.11 -2.01 -30.74
N SER A 85 -3.64 -2.98 -29.99
CA SER A 85 -4.37 -2.70 -28.75
C SER A 85 -3.47 -2.11 -27.67
N HIS A 86 -2.21 -2.54 -27.59
CA HIS A 86 -1.20 -1.95 -26.73
C HIS A 86 -0.95 -0.47 -27.07
N LEU A 87 -0.68 -0.17 -28.35
CA LEU A 87 -0.50 1.21 -28.82
C LEU A 87 -1.74 2.07 -28.54
N ALA A 88 -2.94 1.53 -28.78
CA ALA A 88 -4.19 2.23 -28.48
C ALA A 88 -4.33 2.51 -26.97
N CYS A 89 -3.97 1.57 -26.11
CA CYS A 89 -4.00 1.76 -24.65
C CYS A 89 -3.02 2.85 -24.19
N MET A 90 -1.81 2.86 -24.76
CA MET A 90 -0.76 3.84 -24.47
C MET A 90 -1.16 5.24 -24.94
N LEU A 91 -1.71 5.36 -26.15
CA LEU A 91 -1.88 6.63 -26.84
C LEU A 91 -3.26 7.28 -26.65
N THR A 92 -4.19 6.59 -25.99
CA THR A 92 -5.52 7.11 -25.65
C THR A 92 -5.49 7.80 -24.29
N ASP A 93 -6.15 8.97 -24.20
CA ASP A 93 -6.40 9.63 -22.92
C ASP A 93 -7.16 8.64 -22.01
N PRO A 94 -6.62 8.28 -20.84
CA PRO A 94 -7.24 7.32 -19.93
C PRO A 94 -8.54 7.83 -19.29
N GLY A 95 -8.86 9.12 -19.46
CA GLY A 95 -10.00 9.79 -18.83
C GLY A 95 -9.52 10.85 -17.84
N ALA A 96 -8.57 11.69 -18.23
CA ALA A 96 -8.08 12.77 -17.40
C ALA A 96 -9.19 13.78 -17.10
N CYS A 97 -9.32 14.15 -15.82
CA CYS A 97 -10.28 15.15 -15.38
C CYS A 97 -9.86 16.54 -15.87
N PRO A 98 -10.81 17.36 -16.38
CA PRO A 98 -10.54 18.74 -16.76
C PRO A 98 -10.13 19.57 -15.53
N ARG A 99 -9.18 20.50 -15.72
CA ARG A 99 -8.65 21.34 -14.62
C ARG A 99 -9.35 22.68 -14.46
N ASP A 100 -10.05 23.15 -15.49
CA ASP A 100 -10.55 24.53 -15.58
C ASP A 100 -12.07 24.62 -15.34
N VAL A 101 -12.64 23.72 -14.54
CA VAL A 101 -14.09 23.70 -14.26
C VAL A 101 -14.37 24.45 -12.94
N GLU A 102 -15.27 25.43 -12.99
CA GLU A 102 -15.76 26.17 -11.82
C GLU A 102 -16.50 25.25 -10.84
N TYR A 103 -16.35 25.54 -9.54
CA TYR A 103 -16.70 24.66 -8.43
C TYR A 103 -17.99 25.09 -7.72
N ALA A 104 -18.80 24.12 -7.30
CA ALA A 104 -19.85 24.31 -6.30
C ALA A 104 -19.32 24.02 -4.88
N GLU A 105 -19.80 24.77 -3.87
CA GLU A 105 -19.45 24.49 -2.47
C GLU A 105 -19.91 23.08 -2.06
N GLY A 106 -18.99 22.26 -1.55
CA GLY A 106 -19.27 20.90 -1.04
C GLY A 106 -18.74 19.73 -1.89
N GLU A 107 -18.16 19.97 -3.07
CA GLU A 107 -17.63 18.90 -3.93
C GLU A 107 -16.20 18.44 -3.54
N ARG A 108 -15.91 17.13 -3.66
CA ARG A 108 -14.58 16.56 -3.41
C ARG A 108 -13.57 17.17 -4.38
N HIS A 109 -12.42 17.64 -3.87
CA HIS A 109 -11.36 18.25 -4.70
C HIS A 109 -10.04 17.49 -4.62
N CYS A 110 -9.20 17.65 -5.65
CA CYS A 110 -7.81 17.19 -5.61
C CYS A 110 -6.88 18.34 -5.25
N THR A 111 -6.16 18.22 -4.13
CA THR A 111 -5.20 19.22 -3.65
C THR A 111 -4.02 19.45 -4.61
N LYS A 112 -3.59 18.40 -5.32
CA LYS A 112 -2.48 18.45 -6.30
C LYS A 112 -2.89 19.05 -7.63
N CYS A 113 -4.06 18.67 -8.16
CA CYS A 113 -4.58 19.21 -9.42
C CYS A 113 -5.25 20.59 -9.26
N ARG A 114 -5.64 20.95 -8.02
CA ARG A 114 -6.49 22.11 -7.71
C ARG A 114 -7.77 22.14 -8.56
N ALA A 115 -8.37 20.97 -8.77
CA ALA A 115 -9.54 20.76 -9.61
C ALA A 115 -10.53 19.81 -8.93
N PRO A 116 -11.83 19.82 -9.31
CA PRO A 116 -12.81 18.86 -8.85
C PRO A 116 -12.34 17.42 -9.07
N LYS A 117 -12.56 16.56 -8.07
CA LYS A 117 -12.21 15.14 -8.10
C LYS A 117 -13.52 14.33 -8.10
N PRO A 118 -14.02 13.91 -9.27
CA PRO A 118 -15.19 13.06 -9.37
C PRO A 118 -15.04 11.78 -8.52
N ALA A 119 -16.15 11.20 -8.09
CA ALA A 119 -16.14 9.91 -7.41
C ALA A 119 -15.40 8.86 -8.27
N ARG A 120 -14.58 8.01 -7.62
CA ARG A 120 -13.71 7.02 -8.27
C ARG A 120 -12.60 7.59 -9.17
N ALA A 121 -12.38 8.91 -9.17
CA ALA A 121 -11.19 9.48 -9.79
C ALA A 121 -10.02 9.45 -8.80
N HIS A 122 -8.82 9.09 -9.25
CA HIS A 122 -7.62 9.12 -8.40
C HIS A 122 -6.52 9.97 -9.06
N HIS A 123 -5.74 10.67 -8.23
CA HIS A 123 -4.61 11.45 -8.72
C HIS A 123 -3.40 10.54 -8.90
N CYS A 124 -2.95 10.40 -10.14
CA CYS A 124 -1.70 9.71 -10.44
C CYS A 124 -0.54 10.70 -10.38
N SER A 125 0.45 10.43 -9.52
CA SER A 125 1.68 11.24 -9.43
C SER A 125 2.57 11.11 -10.66
N THR A 126 2.51 10.01 -11.41
CA THR A 126 3.30 9.86 -12.65
C THR A 126 2.69 10.67 -13.79
N CYS A 127 1.38 10.54 -14.01
CA CYS A 127 0.66 11.31 -15.03
C CYS A 127 0.36 12.76 -14.61
N GLN A 128 0.57 13.10 -13.32
CA GLN A 128 0.29 14.40 -12.71
C GLN A 128 -1.15 14.89 -12.92
N ARG A 129 -2.12 13.96 -12.96
CA ARG A 129 -3.52 14.23 -13.31
C ARG A 129 -4.46 13.30 -12.54
N CYS A 130 -5.67 13.79 -12.30
CA CYS A 130 -6.77 12.95 -11.83
C CYS A 130 -7.33 12.16 -13.01
N ILE A 131 -7.42 10.84 -12.88
CA ILE A 131 -7.94 9.95 -13.90
C ILE A 131 -9.27 9.38 -13.43
N MET A 132 -10.31 9.45 -14.26
CA MET A 132 -11.64 8.91 -13.98
C MET A 132 -11.62 7.38 -14.03
N LYS A 133 -12.29 6.73 -13.06
CA LYS A 133 -12.27 5.27 -12.90
C LYS A 133 -10.83 4.75 -12.98
N MET A 134 -9.90 5.43 -12.31
CA MET A 134 -8.51 5.03 -12.32
C MET A 134 -8.41 3.66 -11.66
N ASP A 135 -7.96 2.69 -12.44
CA ASP A 135 -7.63 1.38 -11.94
C ASP A 135 -6.20 1.44 -11.37
N HIS A 136 -5.21 1.56 -12.25
CA HIS A 136 -3.81 1.74 -11.84
C HIS A 136 -3.00 2.55 -12.84
N HIS A 137 -1.78 2.93 -12.43
CA HIS A 137 -0.76 3.38 -13.37
C HIS A 137 0.08 2.18 -13.78
N CYS A 138 0.14 1.89 -15.07
CA CYS A 138 0.83 0.73 -15.59
C CYS A 138 2.09 1.17 -16.36
N PRO A 139 3.30 0.89 -15.83
CA PRO A 139 4.55 1.20 -16.51
C PRO A 139 4.67 0.47 -17.86
N TRP A 140 4.08 -0.72 -17.98
CA TRP A 140 4.15 -1.56 -19.19
C TRP A 140 3.45 -0.96 -20.40
N VAL A 141 2.35 -0.23 -20.20
CA VAL A 141 1.69 0.57 -21.26
C VAL A 141 2.07 2.05 -21.19
N ASN A 142 2.97 2.42 -20.26
CA ASN A 142 3.40 3.78 -19.96
C ASN A 142 2.22 4.76 -19.84
N ASN A 143 1.12 4.30 -19.22
CA ASN A 143 -0.11 5.07 -19.09
C ASN A 143 -0.93 4.61 -17.87
N CYS A 144 -1.83 5.47 -17.41
CA CYS A 144 -2.90 5.02 -16.53
C CYS A 144 -3.88 4.14 -17.30
N VAL A 145 -4.43 3.14 -16.62
CA VAL A 145 -5.62 2.42 -17.07
C VAL A 145 -6.82 3.06 -16.40
N GLY A 146 -7.76 3.56 -17.20
CA GLY A 146 -8.92 4.31 -16.73
C GLY A 146 -10.11 4.19 -17.67
N ALA A 147 -11.17 4.96 -17.39
CA ALA A 147 -12.47 4.84 -18.04
C ALA A 147 -12.43 4.77 -19.59
N ARG A 148 -11.50 5.48 -20.23
CA ARG A 148 -11.47 5.64 -21.69
C ARG A 148 -10.54 4.67 -22.42
N ASN A 149 -9.57 4.07 -21.76
CA ASN A 149 -8.61 3.15 -22.38
C ASN A 149 -8.63 1.72 -21.82
N GLN A 150 -9.44 1.45 -20.79
CA GLN A 150 -9.61 0.12 -20.19
C GLN A 150 -9.97 -0.98 -21.21
N LYS A 151 -10.80 -0.66 -22.21
CA LYS A 151 -11.12 -1.59 -23.31
C LYS A 151 -9.86 -2.05 -24.06
N HIS A 152 -8.96 -1.12 -24.38
CA HIS A 152 -7.75 -1.42 -25.12
C HIS A 152 -6.78 -2.25 -24.28
N PHE A 153 -6.71 -1.97 -22.98
CA PHE A 153 -5.97 -2.78 -22.02
C PHE A 153 -6.46 -4.23 -21.98
N LEU A 154 -7.78 -4.45 -21.86
CA LEU A 154 -8.39 -5.78 -21.89
C LEU A 154 -8.13 -6.52 -23.20
N GLN A 155 -8.23 -5.84 -24.35
CA GLN A 155 -7.91 -6.41 -25.65
C GLN A 155 -6.44 -6.82 -25.74
N PHE A 156 -5.52 -5.99 -25.24
CA PHE A 156 -4.10 -6.31 -25.18
C PHE A 156 -3.82 -7.55 -24.34
N LEU A 157 -4.41 -7.65 -23.15
CA LEU A 157 -4.26 -8.82 -22.29
C LEU A 157 -4.81 -10.10 -22.95
N PHE A 158 -5.99 -10.01 -23.56
CA PHE A 158 -6.62 -11.15 -24.24
C PHE A 158 -5.77 -11.68 -25.40
N TYR A 159 -5.35 -10.81 -26.32
CA TYR A 159 -4.55 -11.24 -27.47
C TYR A 159 -3.19 -11.79 -27.04
N THR A 160 -2.55 -11.17 -26.04
CA THR A 160 -1.27 -11.62 -25.52
C THR A 160 -1.39 -12.97 -24.80
N ALA A 161 -2.44 -13.19 -24.00
CA ALA A 161 -2.72 -14.47 -23.37
C ALA A 161 -2.90 -15.59 -24.42
N MET A 162 -3.68 -15.33 -25.47
CA MET A 162 -3.85 -16.28 -26.57
C MET A 162 -2.53 -16.57 -27.30
N GLN A 163 -1.69 -15.54 -27.52
CA GLN A 163 -0.34 -15.75 -28.09
C GLN A 163 0.53 -16.63 -27.18
N CYS A 164 0.50 -16.42 -25.87
CA CYS A 164 1.27 -17.25 -24.92
C CYS A 164 0.83 -18.72 -24.97
N VAL A 165 -0.49 -18.99 -25.01
CA VAL A 165 -1.02 -20.37 -25.12
C VAL A 165 -0.58 -21.02 -26.43
N LEU A 166 -0.71 -20.31 -27.56
CA LEU A 166 -0.33 -20.81 -28.87
C LEU A 166 1.19 -21.02 -29.00
N ALA A 167 1.99 -20.11 -28.46
CA ALA A 167 3.45 -20.25 -28.42
C ALA A 167 3.86 -21.47 -27.59
N GLY A 168 3.26 -21.65 -26.41
CA GLY A 168 3.51 -22.81 -25.55
C GLY A 168 3.21 -24.13 -26.26
N PHE A 169 2.09 -24.20 -26.98
CA PHE A 169 1.72 -25.39 -27.75
C PHE A 169 2.67 -25.65 -28.93
N ALA A 170 2.99 -24.63 -29.73
CA ALA A 170 3.86 -24.76 -30.91
C ALA A 170 5.29 -25.18 -30.53
N LEU A 171 5.82 -24.62 -29.44
CA LEU A 171 7.14 -24.96 -28.92
C LEU A 171 7.13 -26.33 -28.23
N GLY A 172 6.09 -26.66 -27.47
CA GLY A 172 5.91 -27.98 -26.86
C GLY A 172 5.88 -29.11 -27.90
N ALA A 173 5.17 -28.91 -29.01
CA ALA A 173 5.15 -29.84 -30.13
C ALA A 173 6.53 -29.96 -30.81
N HIS A 174 7.25 -28.85 -30.97
CA HIS A 174 8.63 -28.86 -31.47
C HIS A 174 9.58 -29.67 -30.57
N PHE A 175 9.45 -29.55 -29.24
CA PHE A 175 10.24 -30.35 -28.29
C PHE A 175 9.93 -31.84 -28.40
N ALA A 176 8.66 -32.21 -28.52
CA ALA A 176 8.24 -33.60 -28.68
C ALA A 176 8.82 -34.23 -29.96
N ASP A 177 8.78 -33.49 -31.07
CA ASP A 177 9.33 -33.94 -32.35
C ASP A 177 10.87 -34.03 -32.34
N SER A 178 11.52 -33.05 -31.71
CA SER A 178 12.98 -33.01 -31.59
C SER A 178 13.54 -34.10 -30.67
N ALA A 179 12.82 -34.47 -29.62
CA ALA A 179 13.17 -35.57 -28.72
C ALA A 179 13.15 -36.94 -29.44
N VAL A 180 12.30 -37.10 -30.45
CA VAL A 180 12.20 -38.34 -31.25
C VAL A 180 13.25 -38.38 -32.37
N SER A 181 13.70 -37.22 -32.85
CA SER A 181 14.44 -37.09 -34.13
C SER A 181 15.96 -36.88 -33.99
N LEU A 182 16.57 -37.16 -32.84
CA LEU A 182 17.99 -36.87 -32.58
C LEU A 182 18.94 -37.60 -33.58
N PRO A 183 19.75 -36.87 -34.38
CA PRO A 183 20.67 -37.48 -35.34
C PRO A 183 21.86 -38.17 -34.64
N ARG A 184 22.17 -39.40 -35.06
CA ARG A 184 23.33 -40.16 -34.56
C ARG A 184 24.63 -39.57 -35.09
N ARG A 185 25.63 -39.40 -34.22
CA ARG A 185 26.97 -38.93 -34.60
C ARG A 185 27.58 -39.83 -35.70
N PRO A 186 28.09 -39.27 -36.81
CA PRO A 186 28.70 -40.06 -37.87
C PRO A 186 29.88 -40.87 -37.34
N ARG A 187 29.88 -42.18 -37.59
CA ARG A 187 30.95 -43.08 -37.15
C ARG A 187 32.20 -42.86 -38.00
N ARG A 188 33.36 -42.80 -37.34
CA ARG A 188 34.65 -42.75 -38.04
C ARG A 188 34.81 -44.03 -38.87
N PRO A 189 35.17 -43.95 -40.17
CA PRO A 189 35.48 -45.11 -40.98
C PRO A 189 36.59 -45.95 -40.32
N GLN A 190 36.39 -47.27 -40.22
CA GLN A 190 37.39 -48.21 -39.67
C GLN A 190 38.40 -48.67 -40.73
N ALA A 191 38.10 -48.49 -42.01
CA ALA A 191 39.02 -48.79 -43.10
C ALA A 191 40.11 -47.72 -43.16
N PHE A 192 41.38 -48.14 -43.14
CA PHE A 192 42.59 -47.31 -43.21
C PHE A 192 42.99 -46.55 -41.92
N LEU A 193 43.35 -47.32 -40.90
CA LEU A 193 44.31 -46.86 -39.88
C LEU A 193 45.65 -46.52 -40.57
N GLY A 194 45.89 -45.24 -40.86
CA GLY A 194 47.21 -44.73 -41.25
C GLY A 194 47.32 -43.85 -42.50
N LYS A 195 46.22 -43.51 -43.19
CA LYS A 195 46.24 -42.54 -44.31
C LYS A 195 45.21 -41.43 -44.07
N GLU A 196 45.68 -40.24 -43.68
CA GLU A 196 44.81 -39.11 -43.30
C GLU A 196 44.22 -38.34 -44.50
N ASP A 197 44.85 -38.43 -45.68
CA ASP A 197 44.49 -37.66 -46.89
C ASP A 197 43.65 -38.45 -47.90
N THR A 198 42.91 -39.47 -47.47
CA THR A 198 42.00 -40.19 -48.36
C THR A 198 40.72 -39.39 -48.61
N ALA A 199 40.13 -39.54 -49.80
CA ALA A 199 38.86 -38.89 -50.15
C ALA A 199 37.72 -39.22 -49.14
N GLU A 200 37.73 -40.44 -48.58
CA GLU A 200 36.77 -40.86 -47.55
C GLU A 200 36.97 -40.13 -46.21
N MET A 201 38.22 -39.90 -45.79
CA MET A 201 38.51 -39.14 -44.56
C MET A 201 38.17 -37.65 -44.73
N VAL A 202 38.38 -37.07 -45.91
CA VAL A 202 37.96 -35.70 -46.24
C VAL A 202 36.43 -35.59 -46.22
N ALA A 203 35.72 -36.52 -46.86
CA ALA A 203 34.26 -36.57 -46.85
C ALA A 203 33.70 -36.71 -45.41
N TRP A 204 34.30 -37.56 -44.57
CA TRP A 204 33.92 -37.70 -43.16
C TRP A 204 34.18 -36.43 -42.34
N ARG A 205 35.29 -35.72 -42.56
CA ARG A 205 35.56 -34.43 -41.90
C ARG A 205 34.55 -33.36 -42.31
N GLU A 206 34.18 -33.30 -43.58
CA GLU A 206 33.11 -32.39 -44.06
C GLU A 206 31.75 -32.74 -43.44
N GLU A 207 31.42 -34.03 -43.35
CA GLU A 207 30.18 -34.50 -42.72
C GLU A 207 30.16 -34.21 -41.21
N LEU A 208 31.28 -34.39 -40.51
CA LEU A 208 31.45 -33.99 -39.11
C LEU A 208 31.32 -32.48 -38.91
N LYS A 209 31.87 -31.68 -39.83
CA LYS A 209 31.77 -30.21 -39.76
C LYS A 209 30.30 -29.78 -39.93
N LYS A 210 29.60 -30.36 -40.91
CA LYS A 210 28.15 -30.14 -41.11
C LYS A 210 27.35 -30.59 -39.89
N TYR A 211 27.68 -31.73 -39.28
CA TYR A 211 27.07 -32.21 -38.04
C TYR A 211 27.30 -31.23 -36.88
N SER A 212 28.52 -30.73 -36.70
CA SER A 212 28.88 -29.77 -35.65
C SER A 212 28.18 -28.43 -35.82
N GLU A 213 28.13 -27.87 -37.03
CA GLU A 213 27.44 -26.61 -37.32
C GLU A 213 25.92 -26.75 -37.14
N HIS A 214 25.36 -27.89 -37.54
CA HIS A 214 23.95 -28.22 -37.30
C HIS A 214 23.65 -28.36 -35.81
N GLN A 215 24.54 -28.99 -35.04
CA GLN A 215 24.41 -29.14 -33.59
C GLN A 215 24.42 -27.80 -32.85
N VAL A 216 25.36 -26.90 -33.14
CA VAL A 216 25.43 -25.57 -32.49
C VAL A 216 24.17 -24.74 -32.79
N ARG A 217 23.66 -24.80 -34.03
CA ARG A 217 22.41 -24.13 -34.40
C ARG A 217 21.23 -24.70 -33.62
N ASN A 218 21.16 -26.04 -33.50
CA ASN A 218 20.10 -26.71 -32.75
C ASN A 218 20.17 -26.38 -31.25
N GLU A 219 21.37 -26.24 -30.65
CA GLU A 219 21.52 -25.84 -29.24
C GLU A 219 21.06 -24.40 -28.99
N ALA A 220 21.38 -23.46 -29.88
CA ALA A 220 20.91 -22.08 -29.80
C ALA A 220 19.39 -21.98 -30.01
N ASP A 221 18.86 -22.69 -31.00
CA ASP A 221 17.43 -22.74 -31.29
C ASP A 221 16.66 -23.41 -30.12
N LEU A 222 17.22 -24.45 -29.50
CA LEU A 222 16.69 -25.10 -28.29
C LEU A 222 16.66 -24.14 -27.11
N LEU A 223 17.73 -23.38 -26.87
CA LEU A 223 17.80 -22.40 -25.79
C LEU A 223 16.73 -21.30 -25.97
N CYS A 224 16.58 -20.78 -27.18
CA CYS A 224 15.53 -19.80 -27.52
C CYS A 224 14.13 -20.38 -27.29
N CYS A 225 13.88 -21.62 -27.73
CA CYS A 225 12.61 -22.32 -27.48
C CYS A 225 12.32 -22.47 -26.00
N VAL A 226 13.32 -22.88 -25.20
CA VAL A 226 13.16 -23.06 -23.75
C VAL A 226 12.84 -21.72 -23.08
N MET A 227 13.59 -20.67 -23.42
CA MET A 227 13.37 -19.33 -22.87
C MET A 227 11.97 -18.81 -23.21
N VAL A 228 11.55 -18.87 -24.48
CA VAL A 228 10.22 -18.40 -24.89
C VAL A 228 9.11 -19.26 -24.28
N PHE A 229 9.31 -20.57 -24.13
CA PHE A 229 8.35 -21.45 -23.48
C PHE A 229 8.13 -21.09 -22.00
N PHE A 230 9.21 -20.87 -21.24
CA PHE A 230 9.09 -20.44 -19.84
C PHE A 230 8.50 -19.04 -19.70
N VAL A 231 8.91 -18.10 -20.56
CA VAL A 231 8.33 -16.74 -20.59
C VAL A 231 6.84 -16.81 -20.93
N ALA A 232 6.44 -17.63 -21.89
CA ALA A 232 5.03 -17.81 -22.26
C ALA A 232 4.20 -18.41 -21.11
N ILE A 233 4.76 -19.31 -20.30
CA ILE A 233 4.06 -19.82 -19.11
C ILE A 233 3.92 -18.75 -18.04
N ILE A 234 5.03 -18.12 -17.63
CA ILE A 234 5.02 -17.16 -16.51
C ILE A 234 4.19 -15.93 -16.88
N PHE A 235 4.47 -15.35 -18.04
CA PHE A 235 3.77 -14.16 -18.52
C PHE A 235 2.35 -14.48 -18.96
N GLY A 236 2.12 -15.67 -19.54
CA GLY A 236 0.78 -16.13 -19.92
C GLY A 236 -0.13 -16.33 -18.72
N LEU A 237 0.37 -16.95 -17.64
CA LEU A 237 -0.40 -17.10 -16.40
C LEU A 237 -0.75 -15.74 -15.80
N PHE A 238 0.22 -14.84 -15.71
CA PHE A 238 0.01 -13.49 -15.20
C PHE A 238 -1.01 -12.71 -16.04
N THR A 239 -0.88 -12.72 -17.37
CA THR A 239 -1.81 -12.02 -18.28
C THR A 239 -3.21 -12.62 -18.26
N CYS A 240 -3.33 -13.95 -18.14
CA CYS A 240 -4.62 -14.62 -17.96
C CYS A 240 -5.29 -14.24 -16.65
N ILE A 241 -4.55 -14.23 -15.53
CA ILE A 241 -5.11 -13.84 -14.23
C ILE A 241 -5.60 -12.39 -14.27
N MET A 242 -4.75 -11.47 -14.74
CA MET A 242 -5.14 -10.07 -14.90
C MET A 242 -6.34 -9.89 -15.84
N PHE A 243 -6.39 -10.65 -16.94
CA PHE A 243 -7.53 -10.61 -17.86
C PHE A 243 -8.80 -11.11 -17.18
N CYS A 244 -8.76 -12.23 -16.46
CA CYS A 244 -9.92 -12.77 -15.77
C CYS A 244 -10.42 -11.81 -14.69
N ASP A 245 -9.52 -11.26 -13.88
CA ASP A 245 -9.82 -10.29 -12.84
C ASP A 245 -10.52 -9.06 -13.43
N GLN A 246 -9.88 -8.41 -14.40
CA GLN A 246 -10.43 -7.24 -15.08
C GLN A 246 -11.67 -7.57 -15.93
N ALA A 247 -11.77 -8.77 -16.50
CA ALA A 247 -12.95 -9.18 -17.24
C ALA A 247 -14.11 -9.37 -16.28
N ILE A 248 -13.96 -10.10 -15.17
CA ILE A 248 -15.02 -10.32 -14.17
C ILE A 248 -15.51 -8.98 -13.62
N GLU A 249 -14.61 -8.07 -13.30
CA GLU A 249 -14.96 -6.72 -12.83
C GLU A 249 -15.71 -5.87 -13.87
N ASN A 250 -15.61 -6.18 -15.16
CA ASN A 250 -16.13 -5.35 -16.25
C ASN A 250 -17.06 -6.08 -17.24
N SER A 251 -17.43 -7.35 -16.99
CA SER A 251 -18.26 -8.18 -17.88
C SER A 251 -19.68 -8.33 -17.35
N ASP A 252 -20.47 -7.27 -17.51
CA ASP A 252 -21.90 -7.42 -17.83
C ASP A 252 -22.23 -6.63 -19.13
N PRO A 253 -22.03 -7.26 -20.32
CA PRO A 253 -22.05 -6.55 -21.59
C PRO A 253 -23.45 -6.29 -22.16
N GLU A 254 -24.46 -7.10 -21.83
CA GLU A 254 -25.84 -6.93 -22.33
C GLU A 254 -26.60 -5.84 -21.57
N THR A 255 -26.29 -5.70 -20.28
CA THR A 255 -26.81 -4.64 -19.43
C THR A 255 -26.27 -3.28 -19.87
N LEU A 256 -24.96 -3.13 -20.10
CA LEU A 256 -24.39 -1.84 -20.51
C LEU A 256 -24.92 -1.36 -21.87
N LYS A 257 -25.15 -2.28 -22.83
CA LYS A 257 -25.61 -1.93 -24.18
C LYS A 257 -27.11 -1.62 -24.23
N SER A 258 -27.94 -2.41 -23.55
CA SER A 258 -29.38 -2.15 -23.44
C SER A 258 -29.69 -0.92 -22.58
N LEU A 259 -28.86 -0.60 -21.58
CA LEU A 259 -28.93 0.67 -20.88
C LEU A 259 -28.54 1.83 -21.79
N MET A 260 -27.40 1.77 -22.50
CA MET A 260 -27.02 2.88 -23.40
C MET A 260 -28.08 3.21 -24.46
N GLU A 261 -28.86 2.21 -24.91
CA GLU A 261 -29.99 2.42 -25.83
C GLU A 261 -31.24 2.98 -25.10
N LYS A 262 -31.64 2.43 -23.94
CA LYS A 262 -32.79 2.94 -23.15
C LYS A 262 -32.57 4.35 -22.59
N TYR A 263 -31.34 4.70 -22.22
CA TYR A 263 -30.92 6.04 -21.81
C TYR A 263 -31.17 7.07 -22.91
N LYS A 264 -30.95 6.66 -24.17
CA LYS A 264 -30.99 7.56 -25.33
C LYS A 264 -32.40 7.74 -25.88
N GLU A 265 -33.27 6.74 -25.71
CA GLU A 265 -34.64 6.78 -26.24
C GLU A 265 -35.67 7.38 -25.26
N ASN A 266 -35.49 7.26 -23.93
CA ASN A 266 -36.55 7.59 -22.96
C ASN A 266 -36.23 8.69 -21.94
N ASN A 267 -35.04 9.30 -21.99
CA ASN A 267 -34.65 10.40 -21.08
C ASN A 267 -34.84 10.08 -19.58
N LEU A 268 -34.57 8.83 -19.19
CA LEU A 268 -34.79 8.29 -17.83
C LEU A 268 -33.55 8.47 -16.94
N THR A 269 -33.74 8.51 -15.62
CA THR A 269 -32.64 8.61 -14.64
C THR A 269 -32.23 7.24 -14.08
N ILE A 270 -30.99 7.12 -13.59
CA ILE A 270 -30.43 5.89 -12.97
C ILE A 270 -31.35 5.29 -11.91
N LYS A 271 -32.03 6.16 -11.16
CA LYS A 271 -32.90 5.83 -10.03
C LYS A 271 -34.16 5.04 -10.42
N ASP A 272 -34.67 5.27 -11.64
CA ASP A 272 -35.97 4.74 -12.08
C ASP A 272 -35.92 3.29 -12.58
N VAL A 273 -34.71 2.74 -12.81
CA VAL A 273 -34.52 1.46 -13.52
C VAL A 273 -33.96 0.34 -12.64
N TYR A 274 -33.08 0.65 -11.71
CA TYR A 274 -32.43 -0.35 -10.87
C TYR A 274 -33.20 -0.68 -9.59
N GLY A 275 -34.23 0.10 -9.27
CA GLY A 275 -34.82 0.08 -7.93
C GLY A 275 -33.87 0.77 -6.94
N GLN A 276 -34.46 1.47 -5.97
CA GLN A 276 -33.73 2.23 -4.96
C GLN A 276 -32.68 1.35 -4.26
N ASP A 277 -33.06 0.10 -3.99
CA ASP A 277 -32.30 -0.90 -3.23
C ASP A 277 -30.99 -1.34 -3.92
N VAL A 278 -30.96 -1.40 -5.26
CA VAL A 278 -29.76 -1.78 -6.03
C VAL A 278 -28.88 -0.56 -6.33
N VAL A 279 -29.49 0.62 -6.47
CA VAL A 279 -28.76 1.89 -6.50
C VAL A 279 -28.07 2.11 -5.16
N ASP A 280 -28.75 1.85 -4.05
CA ASP A 280 -28.19 1.98 -2.70
C ASP A 280 -27.10 0.93 -2.41
N ALA A 281 -27.10 -0.22 -3.10
CA ALA A 281 -26.04 -1.23 -2.97
C ALA A 281 -24.82 -0.93 -3.87
N LEU A 282 -25.02 -0.48 -5.11
CA LEU A 282 -23.94 -0.15 -6.08
C LEU A 282 -23.33 1.24 -5.84
N PHE A 283 -24.13 2.14 -5.28
CA PHE A 283 -23.75 3.48 -4.86
C PHE A 283 -23.93 3.61 -3.35
N LYS A 284 -23.72 2.52 -2.58
CA LYS A 284 -23.68 2.58 -1.12
C LYS A 284 -22.62 3.60 -0.77
N ASN A 285 -23.08 4.82 -0.53
CA ASN A 285 -22.20 5.92 -0.26
C ASN A 285 -21.52 5.49 1.02
N GLU A 286 -20.19 5.51 1.09
CA GLU A 286 -19.51 5.25 2.35
C GLU A 286 -20.06 6.19 3.45
N GLY A 287 -20.62 7.35 3.06
CA GLY A 287 -21.46 8.19 3.93
C GLY A 287 -22.75 7.54 4.44
N ASP A 288 -23.52 6.82 3.61
CA ASP A 288 -24.73 6.10 4.02
C ASP A 288 -24.38 4.92 4.91
N VAL A 289 -23.28 4.20 4.61
CA VAL A 289 -22.73 3.17 5.51
C VAL A 289 -22.44 3.77 6.89
N ILE A 290 -21.71 4.88 6.93
CA ILE A 290 -21.43 5.59 8.18
C ILE A 290 -22.73 6.02 8.86
N SER A 291 -23.74 6.50 8.12
CA SER A 291 -25.06 6.87 8.66
C SER A 291 -25.75 5.69 9.35
N ASP A 292 -25.78 4.56 8.69
CA ASP A 292 -26.45 3.34 9.16
C ASP A 292 -25.77 2.83 10.43
N GLN A 293 -24.43 2.80 10.44
CA GLN A 293 -23.69 2.39 11.64
C GLN A 293 -23.86 3.38 12.79
N ILE A 294 -23.90 4.70 12.53
CA ILE A 294 -24.19 5.70 13.56
C ILE A 294 -25.56 5.45 14.18
N ALA A 295 -26.58 5.13 13.37
CA ALA A 295 -27.94 4.88 13.88
C ALA A 295 -27.98 3.67 14.83
N VAL A 296 -27.26 2.59 14.49
CA VAL A 296 -27.12 1.41 15.37
C VAL A 296 -26.35 1.76 16.64
N ILE A 297 -25.25 2.49 16.53
CA ILE A 297 -24.40 2.89 17.66
C ILE A 297 -25.15 3.84 18.59
N GLN A 298 -25.99 4.75 18.08
CA GLN A 298 -26.78 5.67 18.91
C GLN A 298 -27.76 4.94 19.85
N ASP A 299 -28.27 3.78 19.44
CA ASP A 299 -29.18 2.96 20.25
C ASP A 299 -28.45 1.98 21.17
N PHE A 300 -27.15 2.18 21.43
CA PHE A 300 -26.37 1.26 22.26
C PHE A 300 -26.92 1.09 23.69
N ARG A 301 -27.73 2.00 24.22
CA ARG A 301 -28.34 1.86 25.56
C ARG A 301 -29.57 0.92 25.57
N ASN A 302 -30.06 0.53 24.41
CA ASN A 302 -31.21 -0.37 24.29
C ASN A 302 -30.84 -1.82 24.64
N ALA A 303 -31.31 -2.31 25.79
CA ALA A 303 -31.01 -3.65 26.28
C ALA A 303 -31.46 -4.78 25.32
N SER A 304 -32.38 -4.52 24.38
CA SER A 304 -32.80 -5.50 23.38
C SER A 304 -31.82 -5.64 22.21
N LEU A 305 -30.93 -4.67 21.99
CA LEU A 305 -29.89 -4.75 20.96
C LEU A 305 -28.77 -5.66 21.44
N ALA A 306 -28.43 -6.68 20.64
CA ALA A 306 -27.37 -7.63 20.99
C ALA A 306 -25.97 -7.02 20.78
N ASP A 307 -25.01 -7.38 21.65
CA ASP A 307 -23.61 -6.96 21.52
C ASP A 307 -22.99 -7.43 20.19
N SER A 308 -23.41 -8.56 19.64
CA SER A 308 -22.96 -9.02 18.31
C SER A 308 -23.31 -8.04 17.20
N THR A 309 -24.48 -7.38 17.28
CA THR A 309 -24.91 -6.40 16.28
C THR A 309 -24.11 -5.10 16.40
N LEU A 310 -23.87 -4.65 17.64
CA LEU A 310 -23.00 -3.49 17.88
C LEU A 310 -21.56 -3.77 17.43
N ASN A 311 -21.03 -4.96 17.68
CA ASN A 311 -19.68 -5.33 17.27
C ASN A 311 -19.54 -5.33 15.74
N ALA A 312 -20.50 -5.92 15.02
CA ALA A 312 -20.50 -5.89 13.55
C ALA A 312 -20.56 -4.46 13.00
N ALA A 313 -21.39 -3.60 13.61
CA ALA A 313 -21.49 -2.19 13.22
C ALA A 313 -20.18 -1.42 13.47
N LEU A 314 -19.51 -1.69 14.59
CA LEU A 314 -18.24 -1.06 14.95
C LEU A 314 -17.08 -1.54 14.07
N GLU A 315 -17.04 -2.83 13.72
CA GLU A 315 -16.03 -3.40 12.81
C GLU A 315 -16.18 -2.83 11.39
N GLU A 316 -17.41 -2.78 10.85
CA GLU A 316 -17.68 -2.19 9.53
C GLU A 316 -17.35 -0.69 9.54
N LEU A 317 -17.69 0.02 10.63
CA LEU A 317 -17.35 1.44 10.77
C LEU A 317 -15.83 1.65 10.82
N GLU A 318 -15.09 0.83 11.56
CA GLU A 318 -13.64 0.95 11.69
C GLU A 318 -12.91 0.75 10.35
N GLU A 319 -13.32 -0.25 9.57
CA GLU A 319 -12.75 -0.54 8.25
C GLU A 319 -12.87 0.68 7.31
N VAL A 320 -14.03 1.36 7.35
CA VAL A 320 -14.28 2.55 6.54
C VAL A 320 -13.50 3.77 7.05
N LEU A 321 -13.29 3.89 8.37
CA LEU A 321 -12.64 5.06 8.98
C LEU A 321 -11.13 5.16 8.72
N HIS A 322 -10.49 4.15 8.14
CA HIS A 322 -9.08 4.23 7.73
C HIS A 322 -8.79 5.33 6.70
N GLN A 323 -9.80 5.82 5.95
CA GLN A 323 -9.63 6.96 5.06
C GLN A 323 -10.02 8.29 5.75
N VAL A 324 -9.16 9.31 5.60
CA VAL A 324 -9.32 10.62 6.24
C VAL A 324 -10.67 11.29 5.93
N ASP A 325 -11.18 11.12 4.70
CA ASP A 325 -12.46 11.71 4.26
C ASP A 325 -13.67 11.13 5.03
N HIS A 326 -13.60 9.84 5.42
CA HIS A 326 -14.68 9.14 6.11
C HIS A 326 -14.78 9.51 7.58
N ALA A 327 -13.65 9.66 8.26
CA ALA A 327 -13.62 10.21 9.61
C ALA A 327 -14.18 11.65 9.65
N GLY A 328 -13.94 12.44 8.60
CA GLY A 328 -14.59 13.75 8.43
C GLY A 328 -16.12 13.66 8.24
N ASN A 329 -16.62 12.64 7.54
CA ASN A 329 -18.06 12.39 7.39
C ASN A 329 -18.69 11.97 8.73
N LEU A 330 -18.08 11.02 9.45
CA LEU A 330 -18.52 10.60 10.78
C LEU A 330 -18.71 11.80 11.71
N ASN A 331 -17.74 12.72 11.71
CA ASN A 331 -17.81 13.96 12.46
C ASN A 331 -18.99 14.84 12.02
N ARG A 332 -19.11 15.15 10.72
CA ARG A 332 -20.23 15.95 10.18
C ARG A 332 -21.61 15.36 10.48
N MET A 333 -21.69 14.06 10.64
CA MET A 333 -22.93 13.32 10.91
C MET A 333 -23.22 13.16 12.41
N GLY A 334 -22.40 13.75 13.29
CA GLY A 334 -22.58 13.69 14.73
C GLY A 334 -22.29 12.31 15.34
N GLY A 335 -21.56 11.45 14.65
CA GLY A 335 -21.23 10.10 15.11
C GLY A 335 -20.17 10.04 16.21
N MET A 336 -19.40 11.13 16.40
CA MET A 336 -18.31 11.19 17.39
C MET A 336 -18.81 11.07 18.83
N GLN A 337 -19.91 11.75 19.18
CA GLN A 337 -20.44 11.73 20.54
C GLN A 337 -21.01 10.37 20.94
N PRO A 338 -21.89 9.71 20.15
CA PRO A 338 -22.36 8.35 20.45
C PRO A 338 -21.22 7.35 20.57
N LEU A 339 -20.20 7.46 19.72
CA LEU A 339 -19.05 6.56 19.74
C LEU A 339 -18.21 6.75 21.02
N LEU A 340 -17.97 8.00 21.43
CA LEU A 340 -17.30 8.32 22.70
C LEU A 340 -18.11 7.83 23.92
N ASP A 341 -19.42 8.02 23.90
CA ASP A 341 -20.30 7.59 24.99
C ASP A 341 -20.36 6.07 25.11
N LEU A 342 -20.42 5.33 24.00
CA LEU A 342 -20.33 3.88 23.99
C LEU A 342 -18.96 3.39 24.48
N ALA A 343 -17.87 4.01 24.02
CA ALA A 343 -16.51 3.62 24.39
C ALA A 343 -16.24 3.76 25.90
N LEU A 344 -16.72 4.84 26.53
CA LEU A 344 -16.45 5.19 27.93
C LEU A 344 -17.59 4.85 28.89
N GLY A 345 -18.72 4.37 28.37
CA GLY A 345 -19.86 3.94 29.16
C GLY A 345 -19.62 2.63 29.92
N THR A 346 -20.62 2.21 30.69
CA THR A 346 -20.62 0.93 31.41
C THR A 346 -21.78 0.03 30.97
N GLU A 347 -22.57 0.47 30.00
CA GLU A 347 -23.80 -0.18 29.55
C GLU A 347 -23.55 -1.45 28.72
N ARG A 348 -22.35 -1.61 28.15
CA ARG A 348 -21.99 -2.70 27.23
C ARG A 348 -20.74 -3.46 27.66
N SER A 349 -20.52 -4.63 27.08
CA SER A 349 -19.37 -5.46 27.41
C SER A 349 -18.05 -4.74 27.09
N GLU A 350 -16.99 -5.11 27.81
CA GLU A 350 -15.65 -4.55 27.60
C GLU A 350 -15.17 -4.74 26.15
N ALA A 351 -15.54 -5.86 25.51
CA ALA A 351 -15.22 -6.14 24.12
C ALA A 351 -15.85 -5.11 23.16
N THR A 352 -17.15 -4.85 23.29
CA THR A 352 -17.86 -3.84 22.50
C THR A 352 -17.28 -2.45 22.72
N ARG A 353 -17.01 -2.09 23.97
CA ARG A 353 -16.39 -0.80 24.32
C ARG A 353 -14.97 -0.67 23.73
N SER A 354 -14.22 -1.77 23.69
CA SER A 354 -12.87 -1.84 23.11
C SER A 354 -12.89 -1.63 21.59
N LEU A 355 -13.88 -2.19 20.88
CA LEU A 355 -14.11 -1.92 19.45
C LEU A 355 -14.51 -0.45 19.21
N ALA A 356 -15.34 0.12 20.08
CA ALA A 356 -15.69 1.54 20.00
C ALA A 356 -14.46 2.46 20.17
N LEU A 357 -13.55 2.14 21.09
CA LEU A 357 -12.26 2.85 21.22
C LEU A 357 -11.37 2.68 19.99
N LEU A 358 -11.38 1.52 19.34
CA LEU A 358 -10.63 1.29 18.12
C LEU A 358 -11.15 2.17 16.97
N ALA A 359 -12.46 2.16 16.73
CA ALA A 359 -13.10 3.01 15.72
C ALA A 359 -12.87 4.51 16.02
N LEU A 360 -13.00 4.92 17.29
CA LEU A 360 -12.74 6.30 17.71
C LEU A 360 -11.29 6.69 17.45
N GLY A 361 -10.35 5.81 17.78
CA GLY A 361 -8.92 5.99 17.52
C GLY A 361 -8.60 6.11 16.04
N ALA A 362 -9.23 5.28 15.19
CA ALA A 362 -9.09 5.36 13.74
C ALA A 362 -9.60 6.71 13.20
N ALA A 363 -10.72 7.20 13.72
CA ALA A 363 -11.29 8.48 13.29
C ALA A 363 -10.40 9.70 13.59
N VAL A 364 -9.75 9.73 14.77
CA VAL A 364 -8.92 10.88 15.18
C VAL A 364 -7.49 10.84 14.63
N ASN A 365 -7.01 9.67 14.24
CA ASN A 365 -5.61 9.48 13.86
C ASN A 365 -5.23 10.36 12.65
N ASN A 366 -4.32 11.31 12.87
CA ASN A 366 -3.89 12.31 11.86
C ASN A 366 -5.05 13.10 11.22
N ASN A 367 -6.12 13.38 11.96
CA ASN A 367 -7.29 14.10 11.46
C ASN A 367 -7.66 15.31 12.34
N ALA A 368 -7.02 16.46 12.09
CA ALA A 368 -7.15 17.66 12.94
C ALA A 368 -8.60 18.15 13.17
N PRO A 369 -9.50 18.19 12.16
CA PRO A 369 -10.92 18.52 12.40
C PRO A 369 -11.63 17.56 13.36
N VAL A 370 -11.34 16.27 13.28
CA VAL A 370 -11.98 15.24 14.12
C VAL A 370 -11.36 15.23 15.51
N GLN A 371 -10.05 15.44 15.62
CA GLN A 371 -9.36 15.67 16.90
C GLN A 371 -9.98 16.87 17.64
N LYS A 372 -10.25 17.96 16.92
CA LYS A 372 -10.89 19.15 17.48
C LYS A 372 -12.33 18.85 17.95
N GLU A 373 -13.13 18.14 17.17
CA GLU A 373 -14.47 17.74 17.61
C GLU A 373 -14.41 16.93 18.91
N LEU A 374 -13.52 15.92 18.95
CA LEU A 374 -13.39 15.09 20.13
C LEU A 374 -12.96 15.91 21.35
N TYR A 375 -12.11 16.92 21.15
CA TYR A 375 -11.75 17.88 22.17
C TYR A 375 -12.94 18.72 22.65
N ASP A 376 -13.73 19.27 21.72
CA ASP A 376 -14.91 20.09 22.04
C ASP A 376 -15.97 19.27 22.82
N LEU A 377 -16.00 17.95 22.64
CA LEU A 377 -16.81 16.99 23.42
C LEU A 377 -16.23 16.63 24.80
N GLN A 378 -15.20 17.33 25.28
CA GLN A 378 -14.44 16.99 26.50
C GLN A 378 -13.85 15.58 26.44
N GLY A 379 -13.57 15.08 25.24
CA GLY A 379 -13.10 13.72 25.01
C GLY A 379 -11.74 13.47 25.65
N LEU A 380 -10.84 14.46 25.64
CA LEU A 380 -9.52 14.32 26.25
C LEU A 380 -9.61 14.11 27.77
N GLU A 381 -10.41 14.92 28.47
CA GLU A 381 -10.64 14.80 29.91
C GLU A 381 -11.28 13.46 30.27
N ARG A 382 -12.28 13.04 29.49
CA ARG A 382 -12.99 11.77 29.70
C ARG A 382 -12.08 10.56 29.46
N LEU A 383 -11.28 10.58 28.39
CA LEU A 383 -10.29 9.54 28.08
C LEU A 383 -9.20 9.48 29.15
N ALA A 384 -8.72 10.64 29.62
CA ALA A 384 -7.72 10.73 30.68
C ALA A 384 -8.26 10.21 32.03
N ALA A 385 -9.53 10.48 32.36
CA ALA A 385 -10.17 9.95 33.55
C ALA A 385 -10.34 8.42 33.48
N GLU A 386 -10.71 7.89 32.31
CA GLU A 386 -10.80 6.44 32.11
C GLU A 386 -9.43 5.76 32.17
N LEU A 387 -8.38 6.44 31.69
CA LEU A 387 -7.01 5.93 31.73
C LEU A 387 -6.53 5.64 33.16
N GLN A 388 -6.97 6.42 34.14
CA GLN A 388 -6.60 6.19 35.55
C GLN A 388 -7.12 4.85 36.09
N LYS A 389 -8.12 4.23 35.45
CA LYS A 389 -8.63 2.90 35.81
C LYS A 389 -7.79 1.76 35.23
N CYS A 390 -6.88 2.03 34.30
CA CYS A 390 -6.06 1.04 33.62
C CYS A 390 -4.80 0.63 34.42
N ASP A 391 -4.93 0.35 35.70
CA ASP A 391 -3.80 0.02 36.59
C ASP A 391 -3.33 -1.45 36.51
N GLY A 392 -3.94 -2.26 35.63
CA GLY A 392 -3.66 -3.69 35.48
C GLY A 392 -4.48 -4.60 36.38
N SER A 393 -5.32 -4.06 37.28
CA SER A 393 -6.20 -4.83 38.17
C SER A 393 -7.68 -4.69 37.85
N SER A 394 -8.08 -3.51 37.36
CA SER A 394 -9.49 -3.12 37.29
C SER A 394 -10.14 -3.33 35.92
N VAL A 395 -9.38 -3.13 34.84
CA VAL A 395 -9.88 -3.13 33.45
C VAL A 395 -8.97 -3.99 32.59
N GLY A 396 -9.54 -4.73 31.63
CA GLY A 396 -8.78 -5.65 30.81
C GLY A 396 -7.73 -4.95 29.94
N GLY A 397 -6.58 -5.62 29.78
CA GLY A 397 -5.46 -5.14 28.96
C GLY A 397 -5.83 -4.75 27.51
N PRO A 398 -6.71 -5.49 26.80
CA PRO A 398 -7.14 -5.10 25.46
C PRO A 398 -7.84 -3.74 25.41
N TYR A 399 -8.75 -3.47 26.35
CA TYR A 399 -9.45 -2.18 26.42
C TYR A 399 -8.47 -1.03 26.66
N CYS A 400 -7.58 -1.18 27.63
CA CYS A 400 -6.56 -0.17 27.95
C CYS A 400 -5.61 0.09 26.77
N ALA A 401 -5.24 -0.95 26.02
CA ALA A 401 -4.42 -0.78 24.82
C ALA A 401 -5.13 0.01 23.70
N LYS A 402 -6.46 -0.20 23.52
CA LYS A 402 -7.27 0.58 22.56
C LYS A 402 -7.50 2.02 23.05
N LEU A 403 -7.66 2.22 24.36
CA LEU A 403 -7.74 3.56 24.96
C LEU A 403 -6.47 4.37 24.68
N LEU A 404 -5.30 3.74 24.89
CA LEU A 404 -4.00 4.34 24.59
C LEU A 404 -3.81 4.62 23.09
N PHE A 405 -4.30 3.73 22.21
CA PHE A 405 -4.30 3.97 20.77
C PHE A 405 -5.12 5.21 20.41
N CYS A 406 -6.32 5.36 20.98
CA CYS A 406 -7.16 6.54 20.77
C CYS A 406 -6.51 7.83 21.30
N LEU A 407 -5.92 7.80 22.51
CA LEU A 407 -5.19 8.93 23.08
C LEU A 407 -3.99 9.33 22.21
N SER A 408 -3.22 8.35 21.74
CA SER A 408 -2.08 8.60 20.85
C SER A 408 -2.52 9.25 19.53
N GLY A 409 -3.58 8.73 18.91
CA GLY A 409 -4.14 9.31 17.68
C GLY A 409 -4.71 10.72 17.88
N LEU A 410 -5.36 10.99 19.02
CA LEU A 410 -5.89 12.31 19.37
C LEU A 410 -4.78 13.36 19.55
N LEU A 411 -3.66 12.93 20.14
CA LEU A 411 -2.56 13.82 20.53
C LEU A 411 -1.50 13.95 19.44
N GLN A 412 -1.51 13.09 18.43
CA GLN A 412 -0.55 13.13 17.33
C GLN A 412 -0.66 14.45 16.53
N ASN A 413 0.48 15.12 16.36
CA ASN A 413 0.61 16.40 15.65
C ASN A 413 -0.23 17.55 16.25
N ALA A 414 -0.63 17.44 17.53
CA ALA A 414 -1.51 18.40 18.19
C ALA A 414 -0.88 18.97 19.48
N ALA A 415 0.12 19.85 19.33
CA ALA A 415 0.92 20.38 20.45
C ALA A 415 0.08 21.00 21.60
N VAL A 416 -1.02 21.68 21.27
CA VAL A 416 -1.93 22.26 22.28
C VAL A 416 -2.60 21.16 23.10
N LEU A 417 -3.10 20.11 22.44
CA LEU A 417 -3.72 18.97 23.12
C LEU A 417 -2.69 18.18 23.93
N GLN A 418 -1.46 18.05 23.43
CA GLN A 418 -0.35 17.41 24.16
C GLN A 418 -0.04 18.14 25.48
N ALA A 419 0.00 19.48 25.46
CA ALA A 419 0.22 20.28 26.66
C ALA A 419 -0.94 20.12 27.68
N GLN A 420 -2.19 20.03 27.20
CA GLN A 420 -3.35 19.79 28.08
C GLN A 420 -3.39 18.35 28.62
N ALA A 421 -3.05 17.36 27.80
CA ALA A 421 -2.92 15.97 28.23
C ALA A 421 -1.85 15.82 29.32
N ASP A 422 -0.75 16.58 29.21
CA ASP A 422 0.26 16.66 30.26
C ASP A 422 -0.30 17.20 31.58
N GLN A 423 -1.09 18.28 31.53
CA GLN A 423 -1.75 18.84 32.72
C GLN A 423 -2.75 17.88 33.36
N LEU A 424 -3.39 17.03 32.56
CA LEU A 424 -4.29 15.97 33.02
C LEU A 424 -3.53 14.74 33.54
N GLY A 425 -2.19 14.74 33.52
CA GLY A 425 -1.35 13.65 34.01
C GLY A 425 -1.29 12.44 33.09
N VAL A 426 -1.67 12.57 31.81
CA VAL A 426 -1.61 11.46 30.83
C VAL A 426 -0.15 11.04 30.62
N THR A 427 0.75 11.99 30.41
CA THR A 427 2.18 11.69 30.20
C THR A 427 2.84 11.12 31.45
N ASP A 428 2.46 11.60 32.64
CA ASP A 428 2.90 10.99 33.91
C ASP A 428 2.42 9.55 34.03
N TRP A 429 1.15 9.27 33.71
CA TRP A 429 0.60 7.92 33.75
C TRP A 429 1.36 6.96 32.82
N MET A 430 1.72 7.41 31.62
CA MET A 430 2.47 6.60 30.65
C MET A 430 3.81 6.14 31.22
N MET A 431 4.53 7.02 31.92
CA MET A 431 5.81 6.69 32.54
C MET A 431 5.71 5.99 33.90
N ASP A 432 4.71 6.30 34.71
CA ASP A 432 4.63 5.75 36.06
C ASP A 432 3.95 4.38 36.08
N VAL A 433 2.91 4.21 35.27
CA VAL A 433 2.03 3.02 35.20
C VAL A 433 2.20 2.29 33.86
N GLY A 434 2.09 3.00 32.74
CA GLY A 434 2.03 2.41 31.40
C GLY A 434 3.23 1.54 31.03
N VAL A 435 4.46 2.04 31.24
CA VAL A 435 5.70 1.27 30.99
C VAL A 435 5.89 0.07 31.94
N LYS A 436 5.14 0.01 33.05
CA LYS A 436 5.20 -1.10 34.04
C LYS A 436 3.98 -2.01 33.97
N HIS A 437 3.09 -1.78 33.03
CA HIS A 437 1.81 -2.46 32.98
C HIS A 437 1.97 -3.96 32.68
N PRO A 438 1.21 -4.87 33.33
CA PRO A 438 1.39 -6.32 33.15
C PRO A 438 1.07 -6.81 31.73
N ALA A 439 0.23 -6.09 30.98
CA ALA A 439 -0.10 -6.42 29.60
C ALA A 439 0.90 -5.78 28.60
N PRO A 440 1.63 -6.58 27.79
CA PRO A 440 2.64 -6.07 26.86
C PRO A 440 2.09 -5.09 25.81
N ALA A 441 0.85 -5.30 25.37
CA ALA A 441 0.20 -4.39 24.42
C ALA A 441 0.05 -2.95 24.96
N VAL A 442 -0.18 -2.81 26.26
CA VAL A 442 -0.28 -1.51 26.94
C VAL A 442 1.10 -0.86 27.03
N VAL A 443 2.13 -1.62 27.41
CA VAL A 443 3.53 -1.15 27.46
C VAL A 443 3.98 -0.64 26.09
N LYS A 444 3.75 -1.41 25.01
CA LYS A 444 4.09 -1.00 23.64
C LYS A 444 3.41 0.31 23.23
N LYS A 445 2.14 0.48 23.57
CA LYS A 445 1.39 1.71 23.26
C LYS A 445 1.84 2.90 24.10
N ALA A 446 2.20 2.69 25.37
CA ALA A 446 2.75 3.72 26.23
C ALA A 446 4.11 4.21 25.72
N LEU A 447 5.02 3.30 25.33
CA LEU A 447 6.31 3.66 24.74
C LEU A 447 6.14 4.42 23.41
N GLY A 448 5.26 3.94 22.54
CA GLY A 448 4.98 4.62 21.26
C GLY A 448 4.36 6.02 21.43
N TYR A 449 3.51 6.20 22.44
CA TYR A 449 3.01 7.52 22.83
C TYR A 449 4.14 8.45 23.28
N LEU A 450 5.02 7.96 24.16
CA LEU A 450 6.14 8.74 24.68
C LEU A 450 7.11 9.15 23.57
N ASP A 451 7.49 8.23 22.69
CA ASP A 451 8.33 8.56 21.53
C ASP A 451 7.69 9.65 20.67
N THR A 452 6.41 9.50 20.32
CA THR A 452 5.68 10.44 19.49
C THR A 452 5.59 11.83 20.12
N VAL A 453 5.16 11.93 21.38
CA VAL A 453 4.92 13.22 22.05
C VAL A 453 6.24 13.91 22.39
N LEU A 454 7.27 13.17 22.82
CA LEU A 454 8.59 13.75 23.09
C LEU A 454 9.26 14.25 21.82
N ALA A 455 9.07 13.57 20.68
CA ALA A 455 9.56 14.03 19.40
C ALA A 455 8.84 15.30 18.90
N GLN A 456 7.54 15.41 19.15
CA GLN A 456 6.71 16.52 18.65
C GLN A 456 6.71 17.75 19.58
N SER A 457 6.86 17.55 20.89
CA SER A 457 6.83 18.59 21.93
C SER A 457 8.06 18.53 22.85
N PRO A 458 9.22 19.03 22.40
CA PRO A 458 10.47 18.99 23.17
C PRO A 458 10.47 19.90 24.41
N GLN A 459 9.46 20.77 24.57
CA GLN A 459 9.29 21.66 25.72
C GLN A 459 8.12 21.24 26.62
N LEU A 460 7.72 19.97 26.59
CA LEU A 460 6.59 19.49 27.39
C LEU A 460 6.89 19.65 28.89
N PRO A 461 5.98 20.24 29.70
CA PRO A 461 6.24 20.48 31.13
C PRO A 461 6.53 19.21 31.94
N PHE A 462 6.11 18.05 31.43
CA PHE A 462 6.54 16.72 31.91
C PHE A 462 8.05 16.63 32.17
N LEU A 463 8.86 17.15 31.24
CA LEU A 463 10.31 17.01 31.26
C LEU A 463 10.97 17.70 32.47
N ASP A 464 10.31 18.72 33.02
CA ASP A 464 10.81 19.46 34.18
C ASP A 464 10.48 18.74 35.49
N ARG A 465 9.49 17.82 35.48
CA ARG A 465 9.12 16.96 36.62
C ARG A 465 9.98 15.69 36.71
N LEU A 466 10.60 15.28 35.60
CA LEU A 466 11.42 14.06 35.50
C LEU A 466 12.62 13.98 36.46
N PRO A 467 13.37 15.05 36.78
CA PRO A 467 14.53 14.95 37.67
C PRO A 467 14.21 14.34 39.04
N GLY A 468 13.02 14.60 39.58
CA GLY A 468 12.56 14.00 40.84
C GLY A 468 12.20 12.51 40.74
N LYS A 469 12.08 11.97 39.52
CA LYS A 469 11.73 10.56 39.23
C LYS A 469 12.87 9.80 38.54
N ARG A 470 14.09 10.35 38.51
CA ARG A 470 15.23 9.85 37.73
C ARG A 470 15.48 8.35 37.89
N ASP A 471 15.64 7.89 39.13
CA ASP A 471 16.03 6.51 39.39
C ASP A 471 14.93 5.52 38.98
N VAL A 472 13.67 5.89 39.22
CA VAL A 472 12.50 5.06 38.86
C VAL A 472 12.32 4.97 37.35
N VAL A 473 12.43 6.10 36.64
CA VAL A 473 12.29 6.16 35.18
C VAL A 473 13.40 5.35 34.50
N THR A 474 14.64 5.57 34.93
CA THR A 474 15.81 4.89 34.36
C THR A 474 15.75 3.39 34.63
N ALA A 475 15.43 2.97 35.86
CA ALA A 475 15.29 1.55 36.18
C ALA A 475 14.17 0.85 35.40
N SER A 476 13.03 1.53 35.20
CA SER A 476 11.89 0.96 34.46
C SER A 476 12.22 0.75 32.98
N LEU A 477 12.80 1.76 32.33
CA LEU A 477 13.19 1.66 30.92
C LEU A 477 14.35 0.67 30.73
N LEU A 478 15.35 0.66 31.62
CA LEU A 478 16.42 -0.35 31.57
C LEU A 478 15.90 -1.78 31.79
N GLY A 479 14.84 -1.95 32.58
CA GLY A 479 14.14 -3.23 32.71
C GLY A 479 13.55 -3.68 31.37
N LEU A 480 12.90 -2.77 30.64
CA LEU A 480 12.31 -3.04 29.32
C LEU A 480 13.35 -3.27 28.23
N VAL A 481 14.52 -2.60 28.29
CA VAL A 481 15.63 -2.87 27.37
C VAL A 481 16.17 -4.30 27.54
N LYS A 482 16.00 -4.92 28.70
CA LYS A 482 16.41 -6.30 28.97
C LYS A 482 15.31 -7.32 28.67
N ASP A 483 14.15 -6.87 28.18
CA ASP A 483 13.03 -7.74 27.91
C ASP A 483 13.36 -8.71 26.76
N PRO A 484 12.94 -9.98 26.82
CA PRO A 484 13.15 -10.92 25.72
C PRO A 484 12.40 -10.53 24.43
N ASP A 485 11.38 -9.67 24.48
CA ASP A 485 10.72 -9.11 23.30
C ASP A 485 11.58 -7.99 22.69
N VAL A 486 12.09 -8.26 21.49
CA VAL A 486 12.96 -7.34 20.73
C VAL A 486 12.26 -6.02 20.43
N ASP A 487 10.96 -6.03 20.13
CA ASP A 487 10.19 -4.82 19.82
C ASP A 487 9.99 -3.95 21.06
N LEU A 488 9.85 -4.55 22.26
CA LEU A 488 9.86 -3.79 23.51
C LEU A 488 11.23 -3.18 23.79
N SER A 489 12.28 -3.95 23.60
CA SER A 489 13.66 -3.50 23.81
C SER A 489 14.01 -2.32 22.90
N GLU A 490 13.65 -2.40 21.61
CA GLU A 490 13.87 -1.34 20.63
C GLU A 490 13.10 -0.06 20.99
N LYS A 491 11.79 -0.16 21.28
CA LYS A 491 10.97 0.99 21.69
C LYS A 491 11.47 1.65 22.98
N ALA A 492 11.96 0.86 23.94
CA ALA A 492 12.55 1.40 25.16
C ALA A 492 13.84 2.18 24.86
N LEU A 493 14.68 1.70 23.93
CA LEU A 493 15.87 2.39 23.46
C LEU A 493 15.55 3.69 22.70
N GLU A 494 14.48 3.71 21.89
CA GLU A 494 14.00 4.92 21.21
C GLU A 494 13.64 6.01 22.22
N VAL A 495 12.83 5.67 23.24
CA VAL A 495 12.43 6.60 24.32
C VAL A 495 13.66 7.06 25.13
N LEU A 496 14.60 6.17 25.44
CA LEU A 496 15.87 6.55 26.07
C LEU A 496 16.68 7.51 25.19
N GLY A 497 16.68 7.30 23.88
CA GLY A 497 17.28 8.20 22.90
C GLY A 497 16.65 9.59 22.89
N ARG A 498 15.32 9.69 23.05
CA ARG A 498 14.62 10.97 23.23
C ARG A 498 15.04 11.67 24.52
N PHE A 499 15.11 10.93 25.63
CA PHE A 499 15.57 11.52 26.90
C PHE A 499 17.04 11.93 26.88
N ALA A 500 17.90 11.17 26.21
CA ALA A 500 19.30 11.54 26.01
C ALA A 500 19.45 12.85 25.23
N GLU A 501 18.53 13.12 24.29
CA GLU A 501 18.50 14.35 23.49
C GLU A 501 17.93 15.54 24.27
N LEU A 502 16.78 15.34 24.95
CA LEU A 502 16.03 16.42 25.58
C LEU A 502 16.47 16.75 27.01
N ARG A 503 16.90 15.74 27.78
CA ARG A 503 17.32 15.86 29.18
C ARG A 503 18.52 14.92 29.49
N PRO A 504 19.71 15.16 28.91
CA PRO A 504 20.88 14.28 29.03
C PRO A 504 21.26 13.94 30.48
N LYS A 505 21.12 14.93 31.39
CA LYS A 505 21.43 14.78 32.83
C LYS A 505 20.68 13.62 33.50
N LEU A 506 19.52 13.23 32.98
CA LEU A 506 18.74 12.10 33.47
C LEU A 506 19.51 10.78 33.34
N LEU A 507 20.27 10.60 32.25
CA LEU A 507 20.86 9.33 31.85
C LEU A 507 22.39 9.27 31.96
N LEU A 508 23.07 10.38 32.28
CA LEU A 508 24.54 10.43 32.37
C LEU A 508 25.15 9.37 33.29
N GLY A 509 24.45 9.01 34.37
CA GLY A 509 24.90 7.98 35.33
C GLY A 509 24.67 6.53 34.89
N SER A 510 23.90 6.31 33.83
CA SER A 510 23.46 4.97 33.39
C SER A 510 23.95 4.61 31.98
N ARG A 511 24.94 5.34 31.43
CA ARG A 511 25.51 5.08 30.09
C ARG A 511 25.97 3.63 29.92
N GLU A 512 26.78 3.14 30.86
CA GLU A 512 27.31 1.77 30.82
C GLU A 512 26.19 0.73 31.02
N GLU A 513 25.19 1.05 31.85
CA GLU A 513 24.03 0.18 32.10
C GLU A 513 23.15 0.01 30.86
N ILE A 514 22.94 1.07 30.08
CA ILE A 514 22.17 1.04 28.82
C ILE A 514 22.86 0.12 27.81
N ILE A 515 24.18 0.28 27.62
CA ILE A 515 24.95 -0.57 26.70
C ILE A 515 24.97 -2.02 27.18
N ALA A 516 25.14 -2.26 28.48
CA ALA A 516 25.12 -3.61 29.05
C ALA A 516 23.75 -4.28 28.88
N ALA A 517 22.66 -3.54 29.11
CA ALA A 517 21.28 -4.01 28.90
C ALA A 517 21.04 -4.40 27.43
N ALA A 518 21.43 -3.54 26.49
CA ALA A 518 21.27 -3.82 25.06
C ALA A 518 22.08 -5.04 24.59
N ARG A 519 23.30 -5.25 25.12
CA ARG A 519 24.08 -6.47 24.85
C ARG A 519 23.40 -7.72 25.38
N GLN A 520 22.78 -7.64 26.55
CA GLN A 520 22.02 -8.76 27.12
C GLN A 520 20.81 -9.10 26.25
N ALA A 521 20.06 -8.09 25.79
CA ALA A 521 18.92 -8.28 24.91
C ALA A 521 19.32 -8.80 23.53
N GLN A 522 20.42 -8.30 22.94
CA GLN A 522 20.99 -8.86 21.71
C GLN A 522 21.31 -10.35 21.86
N HIS A 523 21.97 -10.73 22.97
CA HIS A 523 22.29 -12.13 23.21
C HIS A 523 21.02 -12.99 23.36
N SER A 524 19.99 -12.48 24.04
CA SER A 524 18.70 -13.16 24.15
C SER A 524 18.00 -13.32 22.79
N CYS A 525 18.00 -12.27 21.97
CA CYS A 525 17.48 -12.25 20.61
C CYS A 525 18.16 -13.31 19.72
N GLU A 526 19.49 -13.39 19.76
CA GLU A 526 20.26 -14.38 19.00
C GLU A 526 19.94 -15.82 19.45
N LEU A 527 19.74 -16.04 20.76
CA LEU A 527 19.34 -17.34 21.30
C LEU A 527 17.94 -17.77 20.87
N GLN A 528 17.04 -16.83 20.58
CA GLN A 528 15.70 -17.10 20.07
C GLN A 528 15.70 -17.44 18.56
N GLY A 529 16.85 -17.39 17.88
CA GLY A 529 16.96 -17.67 16.46
C GLY A 529 16.43 -16.56 15.55
N ILE A 530 16.27 -15.34 16.09
CA ILE A 530 15.92 -14.14 15.33
C ILE A 530 17.11 -13.75 14.45
N ASP A 531 16.82 -13.10 13.31
CA ASP A 531 17.83 -12.65 12.36
C ASP A 531 18.91 -11.77 13.03
N LYS A 532 20.18 -12.04 12.71
CA LYS A 532 21.33 -11.35 13.32
C LYS A 532 21.32 -9.85 13.06
N ASP A 533 20.83 -9.40 11.91
CA ASP A 533 20.78 -7.99 11.57
C ASP A 533 19.77 -7.27 12.49
N VAL A 534 18.62 -7.89 12.75
CA VAL A 534 17.61 -7.40 13.71
C VAL A 534 18.18 -7.32 15.13
N CYS A 535 18.84 -8.39 15.59
CA CYS A 535 19.44 -8.40 16.94
C CYS A 535 20.57 -7.38 17.08
N SER A 536 21.37 -7.16 16.02
CA SER A 536 22.44 -6.17 16.01
C SER A 536 21.92 -4.72 16.07
N GLY A 537 20.69 -4.49 15.59
CA GLY A 537 19.99 -3.20 15.66
C GLY A 537 19.87 -2.67 17.09
N LEU A 538 19.63 -3.54 18.08
CA LEU A 538 19.54 -3.13 19.50
C LEU A 538 20.83 -2.47 20.00
N LEU A 539 21.98 -3.03 19.64
CA LEU A 539 23.27 -2.46 20.03
C LEU A 539 23.56 -1.16 19.27
N HIS A 540 23.10 -1.04 18.02
CA HIS A 540 23.17 0.20 17.25
C HIS A 540 22.39 1.32 17.92
N SER A 541 21.13 1.07 18.28
CA SER A 541 20.27 2.03 18.97
C SER A 541 20.87 2.45 20.32
N ALA A 542 21.38 1.51 21.11
CA ALA A 542 22.04 1.83 22.37
C ALA A 542 23.33 2.65 22.18
N ALA A 543 24.11 2.37 21.14
CA ALA A 543 25.29 3.17 20.79
C ALA A 543 24.92 4.59 20.31
N GLU A 544 23.75 4.79 19.70
CA GLU A 544 23.23 6.12 19.40
C GLU A 544 22.90 6.90 20.69
N VAL A 545 22.22 6.25 21.65
CA VAL A 545 21.95 6.87 22.96
C VAL A 545 23.27 7.28 23.63
N ASP A 546 24.28 6.40 23.64
CA ASP A 546 25.58 6.71 24.24
C ASP A 546 26.30 7.87 23.52
N ARG A 547 26.25 7.92 22.19
CA ARG A 547 26.82 9.04 21.41
C ARG A 547 26.15 10.37 21.76
N LYS A 548 24.82 10.39 21.89
CA LYS A 548 24.07 11.60 22.30
C LYS A 548 24.51 12.07 23.69
N LEU A 549 24.69 11.15 24.63
CA LEU A 549 25.15 11.47 25.99
C LEU A 549 26.61 11.90 26.03
N ALA A 550 27.48 11.30 25.21
CA ALA A 550 28.90 11.64 25.14
C ALA A 550 29.17 13.02 24.53
N GLY A 551 28.31 13.45 23.59
CA GLY A 551 28.41 14.76 22.94
C GLY A 551 28.00 15.94 23.83
N TRP A 552 27.43 15.70 25.01
CA TRP A 552 26.97 16.75 25.90
C TRP A 552 28.13 17.37 26.71
N SER A 553 28.46 18.64 26.44
CA SER A 553 29.62 19.35 27.03
C SER A 553 29.32 20.11 28.33
N GLY A 554 28.17 19.90 28.97
CA GLY A 554 27.83 20.52 30.26
C GLY A 554 27.56 22.03 30.24
N SER A 555 27.64 22.69 29.08
CA SER A 555 27.60 24.15 28.95
C SER A 555 26.23 24.74 28.58
N ASP A 556 25.24 23.91 28.22
CA ASP A 556 23.93 24.41 27.82
C ASP A 556 22.94 24.40 28.99
N VAL A 557 22.95 25.56 29.66
CA VAL A 557 21.84 26.29 30.30
C VAL A 557 21.10 25.60 31.47
N GLU A 558 21.30 26.17 32.66
CA GLU A 558 20.29 26.23 33.72
C GLU A 558 18.93 26.63 33.15
N LEU A 559 17.94 25.76 33.26
CA LEU A 559 16.52 26.12 33.34
C LEU A 559 15.85 25.13 34.28
#